data_AF-A0A8J3SXE4-F1
#
_entry.id   AF-A0A8J3SXE4-F1
#
_cell.length_a   1.000
_cell.length_b   1.000
_cell.length_c   1.000
_cell.angle_alpha   90.00
_cell.angle_beta   90.00
_cell.angle_gamma   90.00
#
_symmetry.space_group_name_H-M   'P 1'
#
loop_
_entity.id
_entity.type
_entity.pdbx_description
1 polymer ?
#
loop_
_entity_poly.entity_id
_entity_poly.type
_entity_poly.pdbx_seq_one_letter_code
_entity_poly.pdbx_strand_id
1 'polypeptide(L)'
;MTECPEGFRWLSGREELGEIYCVSFVRGLSPDEVLRRFGVDENTMEEGATAEELNERSVESMRADSAGYIGAAKIGDWTLVIEPGGWKIAVDSDVYGPVSRGTEVVSVCRHDYASDSFAYIVEGESVVHFDPMCPDDRSGSDPDRFIEEMRGVGLDPEYDIFDDDSHIDFPIERSFALAGRITGLPFSLEMLELRFLGAEPLED
;
A
#
# COMPACT_ATOMS: atom_id res chain seq x y z
N MET A 1 -16.50 -2.63 -19.44
CA MET A 1 -15.93 -3.75 -18.68
C MET A 1 -14.63 -4.20 -19.33
N THR A 2 -13.57 -3.59 -18.85
CA THR A 2 -12.19 -3.99 -19.10
C THR A 2 -11.89 -5.25 -18.29
N GLU A 3 -11.01 -6.13 -18.76
CA GLU A 3 -10.63 -7.31 -17.96
C GLU A 3 -9.76 -6.92 -16.76
N CYS A 4 -9.98 -7.59 -15.63
CA CYS A 4 -9.08 -7.51 -14.47
C CYS A 4 -7.67 -7.90 -14.91
N PRO A 5 -6.63 -7.11 -14.56
CA PRO A 5 -5.24 -7.46 -14.82
C PRO A 5 -4.92 -8.90 -14.40
N GLU A 6 -4.46 -9.74 -15.33
CA GLU A 6 -4.38 -11.20 -15.12
C GLU A 6 -3.56 -11.63 -13.89
N GLY A 7 -2.55 -10.84 -13.51
CA GLY A 7 -1.71 -11.09 -12.34
C GLY A 7 -2.35 -10.74 -10.98
N PHE A 8 -3.55 -10.16 -10.96
CA PHE A 8 -4.15 -9.55 -9.77
C PHE A 8 -5.56 -10.07 -9.46
N ARG A 9 -6.12 -10.95 -10.30
CA ARG A 9 -7.43 -11.61 -10.05
C ARG A 9 -7.51 -12.35 -8.72
N TRP A 10 -6.35 -12.69 -8.15
CA TRP A 10 -6.25 -13.38 -6.86
C TRP A 10 -6.54 -12.46 -5.66
N LEU A 11 -6.51 -11.13 -5.83
CA LEU A 11 -6.75 -10.16 -4.75
C LEU A 11 -8.21 -10.13 -4.31
N SER A 12 -9.15 -10.40 -5.22
CA SER A 12 -10.58 -10.37 -4.90
C SER A 12 -10.94 -11.48 -3.91
N GLY A 13 -11.47 -11.12 -2.74
CA GLY A 13 -12.00 -12.07 -1.74
C GLY A 13 -10.96 -12.69 -0.80
N ARG A 14 -9.82 -12.03 -0.57
CA ARG A 14 -8.79 -12.49 0.38
C ARG A 14 -9.08 -12.03 1.80
N GLU A 15 -9.36 -12.99 2.66
CA GLU A 15 -9.60 -12.75 4.08
C GLU A 15 -8.33 -12.29 4.81
N GLU A 16 -7.14 -12.66 4.33
CA GLU A 16 -5.84 -12.36 4.97
C GLU A 16 -5.43 -10.89 4.86
N LEU A 17 -6.05 -10.12 3.97
CA LEU A 17 -5.85 -8.67 3.90
C LEU A 17 -7.01 -7.89 4.53
N GLY A 18 -8.17 -8.53 4.71
CA GLY A 18 -9.34 -7.90 5.30
C GLY A 18 -9.98 -6.80 4.43
N GLU A 19 -10.91 -6.08 5.04
CA GLU A 19 -11.69 -4.99 4.41
C GLU A 19 -10.89 -3.70 4.21
N ILE A 20 -9.84 -3.51 5.01
CA ILE A 20 -8.97 -2.34 4.97
C ILE A 20 -7.54 -2.84 5.03
N TYR A 21 -6.69 -2.39 4.12
CA TYR A 21 -5.27 -2.69 4.18
C TYR A 21 -4.44 -1.72 3.36
N CYS A 22 -3.18 -1.59 3.76
CA CYS A 22 -2.16 -0.92 2.98
C CYS A 22 -1.01 -1.89 2.70
N VAL A 23 -0.58 -1.93 1.44
CA VAL A 23 0.60 -2.67 0.99
C VAL A 23 1.60 -1.68 0.41
N SER A 24 2.77 -1.61 1.02
CA SER A 24 3.80 -0.63 0.66
C SER A 24 5.12 -1.28 0.30
N PHE A 25 5.79 -0.74 -0.71
CA PHE A 25 7.13 -1.12 -1.13
C PHE A 25 8.08 0.01 -0.74
N VAL A 26 9.01 -0.26 0.17
CA VAL A 26 10.02 0.70 0.64
C VAL A 26 11.40 0.32 0.09
N ARG A 27 12.04 1.21 -0.67
CA ARG A 27 13.31 0.87 -1.33
C ARG A 27 14.47 0.88 -0.35
N GLY A 28 15.43 -0.04 -0.52
CA GLY A 28 16.76 0.04 0.10
C GLY A 28 16.84 -0.17 1.62
N LEU A 29 15.73 -0.22 2.34
CA LEU A 29 15.70 -0.41 3.79
C LEU A 29 15.51 -1.88 4.17
N SER A 30 15.91 -2.26 5.38
CA SER A 30 15.60 -3.58 5.96
C SER A 30 14.23 -3.56 6.66
N PRO A 31 13.59 -4.72 6.89
CA PRO A 31 12.32 -4.79 7.61
C PRO A 31 12.34 -4.10 8.98
N ASP A 32 13.41 -4.29 9.75
CA ASP A 32 13.54 -3.68 11.08
C ASP A 32 13.64 -2.16 11.02
N GLU A 33 14.41 -1.62 10.07
CA GLU A 33 14.55 -0.17 9.89
C GLU A 33 13.24 0.48 9.42
N VAL A 34 12.49 -0.20 8.55
CA VAL A 34 11.17 0.27 8.10
C VAL A 34 10.19 0.34 9.28
N LEU A 35 10.11 -0.71 10.09
CA LEU A 35 9.21 -0.73 11.26
C LEU A 35 9.62 0.29 12.32
N ARG A 36 10.91 0.49 12.60
CA ARG A 36 11.37 1.56 13.51
C ARG A 36 10.96 2.95 13.02
N ARG A 37 11.06 3.20 11.71
CA ARG A 37 10.66 4.48 11.12
C ARG A 37 9.15 4.65 11.08
N PHE A 38 8.40 3.56 10.91
CA PHE A 38 6.96 3.58 11.04
C PHE A 38 6.53 4.04 12.44
N GLY A 39 7.32 3.69 13.46
CA GLY A 39 7.02 3.99 14.86
C GLY A 39 6.30 2.83 15.54
N VAL A 40 6.80 1.61 15.38
CA VAL A 40 6.30 0.44 16.13
C VAL A 40 6.93 0.33 17.52
N ASP A 41 6.26 -0.36 18.45
CA ASP A 41 6.87 -0.77 19.71
C ASP A 41 7.89 -1.88 19.44
N GLU A 42 9.17 -1.52 19.48
CA GLU A 42 10.29 -2.45 19.25
C GLU A 42 10.29 -3.66 20.19
N ASN A 43 9.64 -3.58 21.36
CA ASN A 43 9.54 -4.71 22.29
C ASN A 43 8.57 -5.81 21.80
N THR A 44 7.72 -5.49 20.83
CA THR A 44 6.75 -6.41 20.21
C THR A 44 7.27 -7.01 18.90
N MET A 45 8.47 -6.63 18.47
CA MET A 45 9.07 -7.15 17.24
C MET A 45 9.33 -8.65 17.32
N GLU A 46 8.74 -9.40 16.41
CA GLU A 46 8.96 -10.85 16.27
C GLU A 46 9.10 -11.28 14.81
N GLU A 47 9.99 -12.24 14.58
CA GLU A 47 10.18 -12.84 13.26
C GLU A 47 9.21 -14.01 13.05
N GLY A 48 8.84 -14.23 11.79
CA GLY A 48 8.18 -15.48 11.36
C GLY A 48 6.67 -15.39 11.16
N ALA A 49 6.09 -14.21 11.38
CA ALA A 49 4.65 -13.98 11.19
C ALA A 49 4.23 -14.28 9.73
N THR A 50 3.10 -14.95 9.54
CA THR A 50 2.40 -15.09 8.25
C THR A 50 1.47 -13.90 8.00
N ALA A 51 1.05 -13.69 6.75
CA ALA A 51 0.04 -12.68 6.43
C ALA A 51 -1.29 -12.90 7.20
N GLU A 52 -1.69 -14.17 7.42
CA GLU A 52 -2.86 -14.52 8.22
C GLU A 52 -2.68 -14.07 9.69
N GLU A 53 -1.53 -14.37 10.30
CA GLU A 53 -1.21 -13.94 11.67
C GLU A 53 -1.15 -12.41 11.79
N LEU A 54 -0.67 -11.70 10.76
CA LEU A 54 -0.69 -10.23 10.75
C LEU A 54 -2.13 -9.71 10.84
N ASN A 55 -3.03 -10.28 10.04
CA ASN A 55 -4.43 -9.86 10.02
C ASN A 55 -5.16 -10.21 11.33
N GLU A 56 -5.02 -11.44 11.80
CA GLU A 56 -5.64 -11.89 13.07
C GLU A 56 -5.23 -10.98 14.23
N ARG A 57 -3.93 -10.75 14.41
CA ARG A 57 -3.43 -9.89 15.48
C ARG A 57 -3.80 -8.43 15.29
N SER A 58 -3.82 -7.95 14.04
CA SER A 58 -4.25 -6.58 13.78
C SER A 58 -5.72 -6.38 14.15
N VAL A 59 -6.58 -7.38 13.91
CA VAL A 59 -7.99 -7.36 14.34
C VAL A 59 -8.12 -7.43 15.87
N GLU A 60 -7.35 -8.27 16.54
CA GLU A 60 -7.37 -8.40 18.02
C GLU A 60 -6.91 -7.12 18.74
N SER A 61 -5.91 -6.44 18.17
CA SER A 61 -5.31 -5.22 18.73
C SER A 61 -5.72 -3.95 17.97
N MET A 62 -6.79 -4.01 17.17
CA MET A 62 -7.20 -2.92 16.29
C MET A 62 -7.52 -1.67 17.11
N ARG A 63 -6.94 -0.55 16.69
CA ARG A 63 -7.21 0.77 17.27
C ARG A 63 -8.10 1.56 16.34
N ALA A 64 -8.77 2.60 16.87
CA ALA A 64 -9.72 3.40 16.10
C ALA A 64 -9.09 4.01 14.83
N ASP A 65 -7.80 4.36 14.89
CA ASP A 65 -7.10 5.12 13.84
C ASP A 65 -5.82 4.43 13.33
N SER A 66 -5.67 3.11 13.53
CA SER A 66 -4.46 2.37 13.09
C SER A 66 -4.66 0.85 13.03
N ALA A 67 -3.91 0.18 12.15
CA ALA A 67 -3.65 -1.25 12.24
C ALA A 67 -3.19 -1.62 13.67
N GLY A 68 -3.63 -2.77 14.18
CA GLY A 68 -3.16 -3.30 15.46
C GLY A 68 -1.81 -4.01 15.36
N TYR A 69 -1.43 -4.46 14.15
CA TYR A 69 -0.19 -5.21 13.92
C TYR A 69 0.28 -5.04 12.47
N ILE A 70 1.59 -4.84 12.27
CA ILE A 70 2.19 -4.49 10.98
C ILE A 70 3.31 -5.47 10.68
N GLY A 71 3.40 -5.94 9.42
CA GLY A 71 4.45 -6.85 8.98
C GLY A 71 5.36 -6.23 7.93
N ALA A 72 6.66 -6.50 8.03
CA ALA A 72 7.64 -6.13 7.01
C ALA A 72 8.50 -7.34 6.57
N ALA A 73 8.74 -7.49 5.27
CA ALA A 73 9.56 -8.57 4.71
C ALA A 73 10.44 -8.06 3.56
N LYS A 74 11.67 -8.57 3.47
CA LYS A 74 12.63 -8.16 2.43
C LYS A 74 12.31 -8.84 1.10
N ILE A 75 12.28 -8.07 0.01
CA ILE A 75 12.08 -8.58 -1.37
C ILE A 75 13.04 -7.88 -2.33
N GLY A 76 14.14 -8.56 -2.67
CA GLY A 76 15.20 -7.97 -3.50
C GLY A 76 15.72 -6.68 -2.86
N ASP A 77 15.72 -5.58 -3.62
CA ASP A 77 16.13 -4.26 -3.12
C ASP A 77 15.05 -3.56 -2.30
N TRP A 78 13.82 -4.05 -2.31
CA TRP A 78 12.67 -3.47 -1.61
C TRP A 78 12.37 -4.18 -0.30
N THR A 79 11.55 -3.55 0.53
CA THR A 79 10.90 -4.15 1.68
C THR A 79 9.40 -3.98 1.50
N LEU A 80 8.68 -5.09 1.53
CA LEU A 80 7.23 -5.11 1.53
C LEU A 80 6.74 -4.86 2.95
N VAL A 81 5.77 -3.96 3.10
CA VAL A 81 5.06 -3.70 4.35
C VAL A 81 3.59 -3.99 4.13
N ILE A 82 2.97 -4.68 5.08
CA ILE A 82 1.53 -4.93 5.10
C ILE A 82 0.98 -4.36 6.41
N GLU A 83 -0.03 -3.50 6.29
CA GLU A 83 -0.80 -2.93 7.40
C GLU A 83 -2.26 -3.42 7.29
N PRO A 84 -2.60 -4.63 7.78
CA PRO A 84 -4.00 -5.06 7.83
C PRO A 84 -4.79 -4.13 8.75
N GLY A 85 -5.94 -3.64 8.33
CA GLY A 85 -6.72 -2.65 9.08
C GLY A 85 -6.10 -1.25 9.14
N GLY A 86 -4.97 -1.01 8.47
CA GLY A 86 -4.24 0.27 8.50
C GLY A 86 -4.10 0.92 7.12
N TRP A 87 -3.83 2.22 7.15
CA TRP A 87 -3.73 3.08 5.97
C TRP A 87 -2.63 4.15 6.10
N LYS A 88 -1.81 4.12 7.17
CA LYS A 88 -1.01 5.28 7.57
C LYS A 88 0.13 5.58 6.61
N ILE A 89 0.84 4.57 6.05
CA ILE A 89 1.91 4.85 5.08
C ILE A 89 1.37 5.57 3.83
N ALA A 90 0.13 5.30 3.41
CA ALA A 90 -0.42 5.89 2.20
C ALA A 90 -0.80 7.37 2.38
N VAL A 91 -1.22 7.79 3.58
CA VAL A 91 -1.89 9.10 3.76
C VAL A 91 -1.38 9.96 4.92
N ASP A 92 -0.72 9.38 5.94
CA ASP A 92 -0.30 10.11 7.15
C ASP A 92 1.17 10.54 7.06
N SER A 93 1.41 11.85 6.96
CA SER A 93 2.75 12.42 6.83
C SER A 93 3.66 12.17 8.02
N ASP A 94 3.09 11.99 9.21
CA ASP A 94 3.86 11.71 10.42
C ASP A 94 4.40 10.27 10.40
N VAL A 95 3.80 9.38 9.58
CA VAL A 95 4.27 8.00 9.35
C VAL A 95 5.10 7.90 8.07
N TYR A 96 4.58 8.35 6.92
CA TYR A 96 5.32 8.18 5.66
C TYR A 96 6.57 9.06 5.57
N GLY A 97 6.57 10.21 6.26
CA GLY A 97 7.69 11.14 6.32
C GLY A 97 8.98 10.47 6.81
N PRO A 98 8.97 9.91 8.04
CA PRO A 98 10.09 9.13 8.56
C PRO A 98 10.42 7.88 7.73
N VAL A 99 9.43 7.12 7.28
CA VAL A 99 9.64 5.87 6.52
C VAL A 99 10.38 6.13 5.21
N SER A 100 9.97 7.14 4.45
CA SER A 100 10.53 7.46 3.13
C SER A 100 11.82 8.31 3.16
N ARG A 101 12.32 8.73 4.34
CA ARG A 101 13.54 9.53 4.44
C ARG A 101 14.77 8.82 3.86
N GLY A 102 15.49 9.43 2.92
CA GLY A 102 16.63 8.79 2.26
C GLY A 102 16.25 7.73 1.23
N THR A 103 14.96 7.59 0.88
CA THR A 103 14.46 6.54 -0.01
C THR A 103 13.15 6.92 -0.74
N GLU A 104 12.57 5.96 -1.43
CA GLU A 104 11.25 6.04 -2.05
C GLU A 104 10.32 4.93 -1.57
N VAL A 105 9.02 5.24 -1.55
CA VAL A 105 7.93 4.35 -1.14
C VAL A 105 6.84 4.38 -2.21
N VAL A 106 6.33 3.21 -2.56
CA VAL A 106 5.09 3.06 -3.35
C VAL A 106 4.07 2.35 -2.47
N SER A 107 2.90 2.93 -2.28
CA SER A 107 1.88 2.44 -1.37
C SER A 107 0.53 2.33 -2.08
N VAL A 108 -0.16 1.20 -1.88
CA VAL A 108 -1.52 0.95 -2.34
C VAL A 108 -2.37 0.62 -1.13
N CYS A 109 -3.39 1.44 -0.89
CA CYS A 109 -4.32 1.30 0.21
C CYS A 109 -5.73 1.04 -0.32
N ARG A 110 -6.38 0.02 0.25
CA ARG A 110 -7.81 -0.27 0.07
C ARG A 110 -8.56 0.05 1.35
N HIS A 111 -9.71 0.70 1.26
CA HIS A 111 -10.46 1.10 2.45
C HIS A 111 -12.00 1.10 2.25
N ASP A 112 -12.71 0.07 2.71
CA ASP A 112 -14.17 -0.07 2.51
C ASP A 112 -15.03 1.06 3.12
N TYR A 113 -14.51 1.75 4.13
CA TYR A 113 -15.21 2.82 4.85
C TYR A 113 -14.72 4.25 4.51
N ALA A 114 -13.79 4.38 3.55
CA ALA A 114 -13.20 5.65 3.13
C ALA A 114 -12.78 5.57 1.65
N SER A 115 -11.82 6.39 1.24
CA SER A 115 -11.25 6.32 -0.11
C SER A 115 -10.10 5.31 -0.16
N ASP A 116 -10.01 4.59 -1.28
CA ASP A 116 -8.78 3.90 -1.67
C ASP A 116 -7.68 4.94 -1.96
N SER A 117 -6.41 4.54 -1.92
CA SER A 117 -5.31 5.48 -2.17
C SER A 117 -4.13 4.81 -2.84
N PHE A 118 -3.58 5.49 -3.84
CA PHE A 118 -2.26 5.22 -4.38
C PHE A 118 -1.33 6.36 -3.99
N ALA A 119 -0.15 6.05 -3.46
CA ALA A 119 0.86 7.04 -3.10
C ALA A 119 2.25 6.64 -3.58
N TYR A 120 2.97 7.58 -4.19
CA TYR A 120 4.41 7.53 -4.43
C TYR A 120 5.08 8.66 -3.66
N ILE A 121 5.98 8.28 -2.77
CA ILE A 121 6.51 9.17 -1.72
C ILE A 121 8.04 9.08 -1.79
N VAL A 122 8.71 10.24 -1.77
CA VAL A 122 10.17 10.32 -1.88
C VAL A 122 10.68 11.33 -0.85
N GLU A 123 11.65 10.93 -0.03
CA GLU A 123 12.31 11.83 0.94
C GLU A 123 11.33 12.56 1.89
N GLY A 124 10.24 11.91 2.27
CA GLY A 124 9.20 12.46 3.14
C GLY A 124 8.16 13.34 2.45
N GLU A 125 8.21 13.45 1.12
CA GLU A 125 7.28 14.24 0.33
C GLU A 125 6.40 13.33 -0.56
N SER A 126 5.09 13.57 -0.54
CA SER A 126 4.16 12.93 -1.47
C SER A 126 4.37 13.51 -2.88
N VAL A 127 4.90 12.69 -3.79
CA VAL A 127 5.21 13.07 -5.17
C VAL A 127 3.98 12.88 -6.05
N VAL A 128 3.31 11.73 -5.92
CA VAL A 128 2.03 11.41 -6.58
C VAL A 128 1.11 10.80 -5.55
N HIS A 129 -0.11 11.32 -5.44
CA HIS A 129 -1.19 10.76 -4.63
C HIS A 129 -2.53 10.93 -5.33
N PHE A 130 -3.33 9.87 -5.40
CA PHE A 130 -4.69 9.93 -5.94
C PHE A 130 -5.56 8.79 -5.39
N ASP A 131 -6.88 8.97 -5.45
CA ASP A 131 -7.86 7.88 -5.29
C ASP A 131 -7.95 7.12 -6.61
N PRO A 132 -7.70 5.80 -6.66
CA PRO A 132 -7.79 4.99 -7.88
C PRO A 132 -9.15 5.04 -8.60
N MET A 133 -10.23 5.44 -7.92
CA MET A 133 -11.54 5.69 -8.52
C MET A 133 -11.65 7.06 -9.19
N CYS A 134 -10.80 8.01 -8.80
CA CYS A 134 -10.77 9.39 -9.30
C CYS A 134 -9.32 9.81 -9.65
N PRO A 135 -8.67 9.18 -10.65
CA PRO A 135 -7.27 9.47 -11.00
C PRO A 135 -7.06 10.88 -11.56
N ASP A 136 -8.12 11.57 -11.96
CA ASP A 136 -8.11 12.98 -12.35
C ASP A 136 -7.85 13.92 -11.15
N ASP A 137 -8.36 13.57 -9.97
CA ASP A 137 -8.12 14.29 -8.70
C ASP A 137 -6.82 13.82 -8.03
N ARG A 138 -5.71 14.13 -8.67
CA ARG A 138 -4.36 13.79 -8.23
C ARG A 138 -3.61 14.98 -7.66
N SER A 139 -2.72 14.69 -6.72
CA SER A 139 -1.97 15.66 -5.94
C SER A 139 -0.53 15.20 -5.70
N GLY A 140 0.28 16.07 -5.09
CA GLY A 140 1.70 15.83 -4.82
C GLY A 140 2.61 16.88 -5.45
N SER A 141 3.91 16.72 -5.27
CA SER A 141 4.91 17.66 -5.81
C SER A 141 5.19 17.50 -7.30
N ASP A 142 4.90 16.31 -7.85
CA ASP A 142 4.98 16.01 -9.29
C ASP A 142 3.84 15.04 -9.68
N PRO A 143 2.57 15.49 -9.63
CA PRO A 143 1.39 14.62 -9.75
C PRO A 143 1.26 13.98 -11.14
N ASP A 144 1.88 14.56 -12.17
CA ASP A 144 1.83 14.07 -13.56
C ASP A 144 2.99 13.11 -13.91
N ARG A 145 3.80 12.70 -12.92
CA ARG A 145 5.00 11.90 -13.15
C ARG A 145 4.74 10.54 -13.82
N PHE A 146 3.58 9.94 -13.59
CA PHE A 146 3.25 8.58 -14.03
C PHE A 146 2.05 8.49 -14.96
N ILE A 147 1.69 9.57 -15.66
CA ILE A 147 0.48 9.60 -16.52
C ILE A 147 0.50 8.47 -17.56
N GLU A 148 1.64 8.20 -18.20
CA GLU A 148 1.74 7.16 -19.22
C GLU A 148 1.63 5.75 -18.62
N GLU A 149 2.22 5.53 -17.44
CA GLU A 149 2.12 4.29 -16.70
C GLU A 149 0.68 4.04 -16.21
N MET A 150 0.02 5.08 -15.68
CA MET A 150 -1.38 5.09 -15.25
C MET A 150 -2.31 4.71 -16.40
N ARG A 151 -2.19 5.40 -17.55
CA ARG A 151 -2.93 5.07 -18.78
C ARG A 151 -2.72 3.62 -19.19
N GLY A 152 -1.48 3.16 -19.18
CA GLY A 152 -1.17 1.81 -19.62
C GLY A 152 -1.66 0.72 -18.65
N VAL A 153 -2.05 1.04 -17.41
CA VAL A 153 -2.76 0.10 -16.50
C VAL A 153 -4.26 0.39 -16.44
N GLY A 154 -4.77 1.38 -17.19
CA GLY A 154 -6.17 1.78 -17.25
C GLY A 154 -6.65 2.61 -16.06
N LEU A 155 -5.75 3.34 -15.40
CA LEU A 155 -6.05 4.43 -14.47
C LEU A 155 -5.93 5.77 -15.21
N ASP A 156 -6.54 5.90 -16.39
CA ASP A 156 -6.35 7.09 -17.23
C ASP A 156 -6.93 8.34 -16.56
N PRO A 157 -6.13 9.37 -16.26
CA PRO A 157 -6.60 10.59 -15.58
C PRO A 157 -7.49 11.48 -16.45
N GLU A 158 -7.64 11.17 -17.74
CA GLU A 158 -8.59 11.85 -18.63
C GLU A 158 -9.95 11.13 -18.71
N TYR A 159 -10.18 10.08 -17.89
CA TYR A 159 -11.51 9.50 -17.77
C TYR A 159 -12.50 10.54 -17.24
N ASP A 160 -13.61 10.71 -17.96
CA ASP A 160 -14.70 11.58 -17.51
C ASP A 160 -15.46 10.90 -16.37
N ILE A 161 -15.15 11.27 -15.13
CA ILE A 161 -15.81 10.75 -13.93
C ILE A 161 -17.27 11.24 -13.79
N PHE A 162 -17.72 12.17 -14.63
CA PHE A 162 -19.10 12.67 -14.64
C PHE A 162 -19.98 11.95 -15.68
N ASP A 163 -19.40 11.06 -16.48
CA ASP A 163 -20.15 10.15 -17.34
C ASP A 163 -20.59 8.93 -16.52
N ASP A 164 -21.90 8.73 -16.33
CA ASP A 164 -22.47 7.67 -15.49
C ASP A 164 -22.17 6.25 -16.05
N ASP A 165 -21.76 6.16 -17.32
CA ASP A 165 -21.31 4.92 -17.97
C ASP A 165 -19.78 4.70 -17.85
N SER A 166 -19.04 5.70 -17.35
CA SER A 166 -17.59 5.69 -17.15
C SER A 166 -17.26 5.28 -15.71
N HIS A 167 -16.67 4.10 -15.55
CA HIS A 167 -16.14 3.64 -14.27
C HIS A 167 -14.80 2.93 -14.47
N ILE A 168 -13.94 3.04 -13.46
CA ILE A 168 -12.69 2.30 -13.41
C ILE A 168 -13.00 0.91 -12.86
N ASP A 169 -13.03 -0.07 -13.76
CA ASP A 169 -13.09 -1.49 -13.37
C ASP A 169 -11.81 -1.88 -12.61
N PHE A 170 -11.91 -2.57 -11.47
CA PHE A 170 -10.75 -3.14 -10.74
C PHE A 170 -9.70 -2.09 -10.29
N PRO A 171 -10.10 -1.00 -9.59
CA PRO A 171 -9.21 0.11 -9.24
C PRO A 171 -7.99 -0.32 -8.40
N ILE A 172 -8.17 -1.24 -7.45
CA ILE A 172 -7.09 -1.76 -6.60
C ILE A 172 -6.13 -2.63 -7.40
N GLU A 173 -6.63 -3.55 -8.23
CA GLU A 173 -5.79 -4.40 -9.06
C GLU A 173 -4.96 -3.59 -10.05
N ARG A 174 -5.51 -2.51 -10.60
CA ARG A 174 -4.77 -1.57 -11.45
C ARG A 174 -3.74 -0.76 -10.67
N SER A 175 -4.04 -0.38 -9.43
CA SER A 175 -3.09 0.30 -8.55
C SER A 175 -1.89 -0.58 -8.23
N PHE A 176 -2.10 -1.87 -7.97
CA PHE A 176 -1.01 -2.83 -7.84
C PHE A 176 -0.26 -3.08 -9.15
N ALA A 177 -0.94 -3.03 -10.30
CA ALA A 177 -0.27 -3.08 -11.59
C ALA A 177 0.62 -1.86 -11.82
N LEU A 178 0.19 -0.66 -11.42
CA LEU A 178 0.98 0.56 -11.47
C LEU A 178 2.19 0.46 -10.52
N ALA A 179 1.96 0.00 -9.29
CA ALA A 179 3.03 -0.22 -8.32
C ALA A 179 4.09 -1.18 -8.89
N GLY A 180 3.65 -2.28 -9.52
CA GLY A 180 4.56 -3.23 -10.17
C GLY A 180 5.38 -2.64 -11.32
N ARG A 181 4.85 -1.65 -12.06
CA ARG A 181 5.62 -0.93 -13.10
C ARG A 181 6.70 -0.03 -12.50
N ILE A 182 6.40 0.62 -11.38
CA ILE A 182 7.33 1.55 -10.71
C ILE A 182 8.43 0.78 -9.96
N THR A 183 8.06 -0.27 -9.24
CA THR A 183 8.99 -1.04 -8.39
C THR A 183 9.73 -2.14 -9.15
N GLY A 184 9.19 -2.58 -10.28
CA GLY A 184 9.60 -3.81 -10.97
C GLY A 184 9.15 -5.09 -10.25
N LEU A 185 8.31 -4.97 -9.22
CA LEU A 185 7.82 -6.07 -8.38
C LEU A 185 6.29 -6.15 -8.44
N PRO A 186 5.71 -7.08 -9.24
CA PRO A 186 4.27 -7.29 -9.21
C PRO A 186 3.87 -7.90 -7.86
N PHE A 187 2.91 -7.28 -7.16
CA PHE A 187 2.38 -7.86 -5.93
C PHE A 187 1.70 -9.19 -6.24
N SER A 188 2.16 -10.27 -5.61
CA SER A 188 1.76 -11.63 -5.94
C SER A 188 1.49 -12.45 -4.70
N LEU A 189 0.80 -13.58 -4.89
CA LEU A 189 0.48 -14.50 -3.80
C LEU A 189 1.73 -15.01 -3.07
N GLU A 190 2.83 -15.27 -3.78
CA GLU A 190 4.09 -15.70 -3.18
C GLU A 190 4.64 -14.67 -2.18
N MET A 191 4.30 -13.38 -2.35
CA MET A 191 4.70 -12.34 -1.41
C MET A 191 3.91 -12.40 -0.09
N LEU A 192 2.70 -12.95 -0.09
CA LEU A 192 1.94 -13.20 1.14
C LEU A 192 2.44 -14.44 1.90
N GLU A 193 3.15 -15.35 1.21
CA GLU A 193 3.77 -16.54 1.81
C GLU A 193 5.11 -16.23 2.50
N LEU A 194 5.58 -14.98 2.40
CA LEU A 194 6.77 -14.52 3.10
C LEU A 194 6.58 -14.61 4.62
N ARG A 195 7.72 -14.70 5.30
CA ARG A 195 7.81 -14.58 6.74
C ARG A 195 8.14 -13.13 7.08
N PHE A 196 7.23 -12.49 7.79
CA PHE A 196 7.33 -11.09 8.14
C PHE A 196 8.01 -10.93 9.50
N LEU A 197 8.75 -9.84 9.65
CA LEU A 197 9.00 -9.23 10.95
C LEU A 197 7.72 -8.47 11.31
N GLY A 198 7.05 -8.87 12.38
CA GLY A 198 5.79 -8.27 12.84
C GLY A 198 6.00 -7.40 14.07
N ALA A 199 5.21 -6.35 14.25
CA ALA A 199 5.19 -5.53 15.47
C ALA A 199 3.87 -4.74 15.63
N GLU A 200 3.53 -4.39 16.86
CA GLU A 200 2.44 -3.46 17.19
C GLU A 200 2.90 -2.01 17.00
N PRO A 201 2.07 -1.09 16.48
CA PRO A 201 2.41 0.33 16.46
C PRO A 201 2.55 0.90 17.89
N LEU A 202 3.40 1.91 18.07
CA LEU A 202 3.52 2.63 19.36
C LEU A 202 2.18 3.22 19.76
N GLU A 203 1.90 3.20 21.06
CA GLU A 203 0.80 3.97 21.64
C GLU A 203 1.19 5.46 21.69
N ASP A 204 0.26 6.32 21.27
CA ASP A 204 0.35 7.78 21.48
C ASP A 204 0.21 8.18 22.96
#